data_AF-A0A949UJB9-F1
#
_entry.id   AF-A0A949UJB9-F1
#
_cell.length_a   1.000
_cell.length_b   1.000
_cell.length_c   1.000
_cell.angle_alpha   90.00
_cell.angle_beta   90.00
_cell.angle_gamma   90.00
#
_symmetry.space_group_name_H-M   'P 1'
#
loop_
_entity.id
_entity.type
_entity.pdbx_description
1 polymer ?
#
loop_
_entity_poly.entity_id
_entity_poly.type
_entity_poly.pdbx_seq_one_letter_code
_entity_poly.pdbx_strand_id
1 'polypeptide(L)'
;MNVPVLVSLLLLLAQTSSGPSPEMLQRAREEAERHKQAAIRINELAGQIHSENDAKNFVAAIAAVFEKELPPAWATRSIRERVARAEYESVADSALISEQRIVDVWNEYIRQIAGPDEALVNTAEIHNLRDSEFTLAQKFWTRGSQQIWTVPSVYAVGDDGKVAEGCRAMEAIRVIYDLYRFQNLQGARDRVKRGVLVSEMVKNVSDSTPRRGV
;
A
#
# COMPACT_ATOMS: atom_id res chain seq x y z
N MET A 1 11.19 -2.49 10.42
CA MET A 1 11.59 -1.06 10.40
C MET A 1 11.68 -0.64 8.95
N ASN A 2 10.84 0.30 8.50
CA ASN A 2 10.75 0.69 7.09
C ASN A 2 12.08 1.31 6.61
N VAL A 3 12.72 0.74 5.58
CA VAL A 3 13.98 1.23 4.97
C VAL A 3 13.99 2.75 4.68
N PRO A 4 12.87 3.40 4.27
CA PRO A 4 12.82 4.86 4.13
C PRO A 4 13.05 5.63 5.44
N VAL A 5 12.54 5.11 6.56
CA VAL A 5 12.77 5.70 7.89
C VAL A 5 14.25 5.56 8.24
N LEU A 6 14.89 4.45 7.88
CA LEU A 6 16.33 4.26 8.07
C LEU A 6 17.15 5.26 7.25
N VAL A 7 16.80 5.49 5.98
CA VAL A 7 17.51 6.43 5.09
C VAL A 7 17.31 7.88 5.53
N SER A 8 16.08 8.28 5.90
CA SER A 8 15.80 9.60 6.44
C SER A 8 16.48 9.82 7.80
N LEU A 9 16.52 8.79 8.67
CA LEU A 9 17.22 8.85 9.95
C LEU A 9 18.74 8.91 9.77
N LEU A 10 19.31 8.17 8.81
CA LEU A 10 20.74 8.21 8.48
C LEU A 10 21.16 9.56 7.90
N LEU A 11 20.32 10.19 7.06
CA LEU A 11 20.56 11.54 6.55
C LEU A 11 20.42 12.61 7.64
N LEU A 12 19.54 12.42 8.62
CA LEU A 12 19.37 13.32 9.76
C LEU A 12 20.51 13.19 10.77
N LEU A 13 21.00 11.97 11.03
CA LEU A 13 22.13 11.68 11.91
C LEU A 13 23.48 12.14 11.34
N ALA A 14 23.58 12.36 10.02
CA ALA A 14 24.76 12.95 9.37
C ALA A 14 25.05 14.41 9.81
N GLN A 15 24.14 15.06 10.54
CA GLN A 15 24.35 16.37 11.16
C GLN A 15 25.04 16.29 12.53
N THR A 16 25.37 15.09 13.02
CA THR A 16 26.17 14.88 14.24
C THR A 16 27.56 14.35 13.89
N SER A 17 28.55 14.63 14.74
CA SER A 17 30.01 14.59 14.47
C SER A 17 30.62 13.21 14.15
N SER A 18 29.82 12.21 13.85
CA SER A 18 30.24 10.91 13.31
C SER A 18 29.27 10.49 12.21
N GLY A 19 29.19 11.31 11.16
CA GLY A 19 28.32 11.06 10.02
C GLY A 19 28.66 9.77 9.28
N PRO A 20 27.69 9.16 8.58
CA PRO A 20 27.90 7.93 7.82
C PRO A 20 29.03 8.10 6.80
N SER A 21 29.87 7.09 6.65
CA SER A 21 30.99 7.15 5.70
C SER A 21 30.48 7.34 4.26
N PRO A 22 31.29 7.92 3.36
CA PRO A 22 30.94 8.05 1.95
C PRO A 22 30.51 6.72 1.30
N GLU A 23 31.15 5.61 1.70
CA GLU A 23 30.78 4.27 1.23
C GLU A 23 29.41 3.81 1.72
N MET A 24 29.05 4.11 2.97
CA MET A 24 27.72 3.81 3.51
C MET A 24 26.63 4.61 2.77
N LEU A 25 26.89 5.90 2.50
CA LEU A 25 25.98 6.75 1.75
C LEU A 25 25.81 6.25 0.31
N GLN A 26 26.89 5.80 -0.32
CA GLN A 26 26.84 5.26 -1.68
C GLN A 26 26.03 3.96 -1.73
N ARG A 27 26.27 3.01 -0.81
CA ARG A 27 25.48 1.77 -0.72
C ARG A 27 24.00 2.04 -0.46
N ALA A 28 23.69 2.98 0.42
CA ALA A 28 22.30 3.38 0.70
C ALA A 28 21.61 3.97 -0.54
N ARG A 29 22.33 4.77 -1.34
CA ARG A 29 21.81 5.31 -2.62
C ARG A 29 21.54 4.20 -3.64
N GLU A 30 22.47 3.27 -3.80
CA GLU A 30 22.32 2.14 -4.71
C GLU A 30 21.15 1.22 -4.30
N GLU A 31 20.99 0.97 -3.00
CA GLU A 31 19.84 0.23 -2.47
C GLU A 31 18.53 0.97 -2.69
N ALA A 32 18.49 2.28 -2.42
CA ALA A 32 17.31 3.11 -2.66
C ALA A 32 16.91 3.12 -4.15
N GLU A 33 17.87 3.25 -5.06
CA GLU A 33 17.61 3.23 -6.49
C GLU A 33 17.11 1.87 -6.96
N ARG A 34 17.69 0.76 -6.45
CA ARG A 34 17.17 -0.59 -6.75
C ARG A 34 15.72 -0.77 -6.30
N HIS A 35 15.37 -0.32 -5.09
CA HIS A 35 14.00 -0.40 -4.60
C HIS A 35 13.04 0.49 -5.41
N LYS A 36 13.50 1.66 -5.83
CA LYS A 36 12.74 2.56 -6.71
C LYS A 36 12.44 1.90 -8.04
N GLN A 37 13.45 1.34 -8.72
CA GLN A 37 13.27 0.65 -10.01
C GLN A 37 12.36 -0.58 -9.87
N ALA A 38 12.48 -1.34 -8.79
CA ALA A 38 11.57 -2.45 -8.50
C ALA A 38 10.11 -1.96 -8.33
N ALA A 39 9.89 -0.86 -7.61
CA ALA A 39 8.57 -0.28 -7.43
C ALA A 39 7.96 0.24 -8.73
N ILE A 40 8.75 0.90 -9.59
CA ILE A 40 8.32 1.34 -10.93
C ILE A 40 7.87 0.14 -11.76
N ARG A 41 8.70 -0.92 -11.83
CA ARG A 41 8.35 -2.14 -12.54
C ARG A 41 7.08 -2.79 -12.01
N ILE A 42 6.90 -2.85 -10.69
CA ILE A 42 5.70 -3.41 -10.07
C ILE A 42 4.47 -2.58 -10.42
N ASN A 43 4.60 -1.24 -10.43
CA ASN A 43 3.52 -0.35 -10.84
C ASN A 43 3.09 -0.58 -12.29
N GLU A 44 4.05 -0.71 -13.20
CA GLU A 44 3.80 -1.02 -14.61
C GLU A 44 3.12 -2.37 -14.78
N LEU A 45 3.63 -3.42 -14.13
CA LEU A 45 3.03 -4.75 -14.17
C LEU A 45 1.60 -4.76 -13.63
N ALA A 46 1.34 -4.04 -12.53
CA ALA A 46 0.01 -3.96 -11.93
C ALA A 46 -1.01 -3.27 -12.86
N GLY A 47 -0.56 -2.28 -13.64
CA GLY A 47 -1.39 -1.54 -14.60
C GLY A 47 -1.52 -2.19 -15.98
N GLN A 48 -0.80 -3.29 -16.24
CA GLN A 48 -0.76 -3.97 -17.54
C GLN A 48 -1.14 -5.46 -17.45
N ILE A 49 -1.98 -5.83 -16.48
CA ILE A 49 -2.50 -7.19 -16.38
C ILE A 49 -3.55 -7.41 -17.47
N HIS A 50 -3.21 -8.21 -18.48
CA HIS A 50 -4.15 -8.62 -19.54
C HIS A 50 -4.33 -10.15 -19.62
N SER A 51 -3.49 -10.89 -18.89
CA SER A 51 -3.49 -12.34 -18.84
C SER A 51 -3.14 -12.84 -17.44
N GLU A 52 -3.46 -14.11 -17.15
CA GLU A 52 -2.98 -14.76 -15.92
C GLU A 52 -1.45 -14.72 -15.79
N ASN A 53 -0.72 -14.76 -16.91
CA ASN A 53 0.74 -14.73 -16.89
C ASN A 53 1.27 -13.37 -16.43
N ASP A 54 0.62 -12.27 -16.85
CA ASP A 54 0.95 -10.92 -16.39
C ASP A 54 0.72 -10.80 -14.88
N ALA A 55 -0.40 -11.35 -14.39
CA ALA A 55 -0.69 -11.37 -12.96
C ALA A 55 0.32 -12.22 -12.16
N LYS A 56 0.76 -13.37 -12.71
CA LYS A 56 1.84 -14.17 -12.12
C LYS A 56 3.15 -13.39 -12.05
N ASN A 57 3.51 -12.67 -13.11
CA ASN A 57 4.70 -11.82 -13.16
C ASN A 57 4.64 -10.67 -12.15
N PHE A 58 3.47 -10.04 -12.00
CA PHE A 58 3.20 -9.01 -11.00
C PHE A 58 3.39 -9.54 -9.58
N VAL A 59 2.72 -10.65 -9.22
CA VAL A 59 2.82 -11.25 -7.88
C VAL A 59 4.23 -11.75 -7.59
N ALA A 60 4.92 -12.32 -8.58
CA ALA A 60 6.32 -12.74 -8.43
C ALA A 60 7.25 -11.55 -8.17
N ALA A 61 7.02 -10.41 -8.85
CA ALA A 61 7.82 -9.20 -8.64
C ALA A 61 7.67 -8.66 -7.21
N ILE A 62 6.44 -8.67 -6.66
CA ILE A 62 6.20 -8.30 -5.26
C ILE A 62 6.87 -9.29 -4.31
N ALA A 63 6.71 -10.59 -4.54
CA ALA A 63 7.30 -11.61 -3.69
C ALA A 63 8.84 -11.49 -3.64
N ALA A 64 9.49 -11.13 -4.74
CA ALA A 64 10.93 -10.90 -4.79
C ALA A 64 11.38 -9.71 -3.92
N VAL A 65 10.58 -8.63 -3.84
CA VAL A 65 10.88 -7.48 -2.96
C VAL A 65 10.88 -7.90 -1.49
N PHE A 66 9.98 -8.80 -1.10
CA PHE A 66 9.79 -9.22 0.28
C PHE A 66 10.41 -10.59 0.61
N GLU A 67 11.25 -11.14 -0.25
CA GLU A 67 11.80 -12.50 -0.11
C GLU A 67 12.53 -12.71 1.23
N LYS A 68 13.21 -11.68 1.72
CA LYS A 68 13.94 -11.71 3.00
C LYS A 68 13.06 -11.46 4.22
N GLU A 69 11.87 -10.93 4.03
CA GLU A 69 10.97 -10.49 5.10
C GLU A 69 9.81 -11.46 5.33
N LEU A 70 9.39 -12.20 4.30
CA LEU A 70 8.26 -13.12 4.37
C LEU A 70 8.71 -14.52 4.80
N PRO A 71 8.14 -15.10 5.86
CA PRO A 71 8.30 -16.51 6.15
C PRO A 71 7.91 -17.35 4.92
N PRO A 72 8.69 -18.36 4.52
CA PRO A 72 8.39 -19.17 3.33
C PRO A 72 6.99 -19.80 3.33
N ALA A 73 6.47 -20.13 4.51
CA ALA A 73 5.13 -20.66 4.71
C ALA A 73 4.00 -19.69 4.31
N TRP A 74 4.27 -18.38 4.33
CA TRP A 74 3.28 -17.34 4.06
C TRP A 74 3.29 -16.88 2.60
N ALA A 75 4.34 -17.23 1.85
CA ALA A 75 4.50 -16.90 0.43
C ALA A 75 4.70 -18.15 -0.43
N THR A 76 4.06 -19.28 -0.08
CA THR A 76 4.19 -20.52 -0.87
C THR A 76 3.74 -20.32 -2.32
N ARG A 77 4.20 -21.20 -3.21
CA ARG A 77 3.77 -21.20 -4.62
C ARG A 77 2.24 -21.21 -4.75
N SER A 78 1.55 -22.05 -3.98
CA SER A 78 0.09 -22.15 -3.99
C SER A 78 -0.59 -20.83 -3.58
N ILE A 79 -0.09 -20.15 -2.55
CA ILE A 79 -0.60 -18.83 -2.15
C ILE A 79 -0.40 -17.82 -3.28
N ARG A 80 0.81 -17.75 -3.85
CA ARG A 80 1.12 -16.83 -4.95
C ARG A 80 0.25 -17.08 -6.19
N GLU A 81 0.00 -18.34 -6.54
CA GLU A 81 -0.88 -18.70 -7.65
C GLU A 81 -2.34 -18.28 -7.40
N ARG A 82 -2.84 -18.45 -6.18
CA ARG A 82 -4.19 -17.99 -5.79
C ARG A 82 -4.31 -16.47 -5.87
N VAL A 83 -3.30 -15.74 -5.38
CA VAL A 83 -3.26 -14.28 -5.46
C VAL A 83 -3.18 -13.82 -6.91
N ALA A 84 -2.31 -14.42 -7.74
CA ALA A 84 -2.18 -14.07 -9.14
C ALA A 84 -3.48 -14.31 -9.93
N ARG A 85 -4.19 -15.41 -9.65
CA ARG A 85 -5.50 -15.65 -10.26
C ARG A 85 -6.52 -14.59 -9.85
N ALA A 86 -6.63 -14.27 -8.57
CA ALA A 86 -7.55 -13.24 -8.09
C ALA A 86 -7.21 -11.83 -8.64
N GLU A 87 -5.91 -11.53 -8.84
CA GLU A 87 -5.48 -10.32 -9.55
C GLU A 87 -5.97 -10.29 -11.00
N TYR A 88 -5.83 -11.39 -11.73
CA TYR A 88 -6.33 -11.49 -13.10
C TYR A 88 -7.86 -11.36 -13.17
N GLU A 89 -8.59 -12.10 -12.32
CA GLU A 89 -10.06 -12.06 -12.24
C GLU A 89 -10.59 -10.65 -11.89
N SER A 90 -9.85 -9.90 -11.06
CA SER A 90 -10.22 -8.52 -10.70
C SER A 90 -10.20 -7.56 -11.90
N VAL A 91 -9.35 -7.81 -12.90
CA VAL A 91 -9.21 -6.99 -14.11
C VAL A 91 -10.07 -7.53 -15.25
N ALA A 92 -10.12 -8.86 -15.42
CA ALA A 92 -10.83 -9.51 -16.51
C ALA A 92 -12.35 -9.54 -16.30
N ASP A 93 -12.79 -9.86 -15.08
CA ASP A 93 -14.20 -10.12 -14.75
C ASP A 93 -14.75 -9.12 -13.72
N SER A 94 -13.97 -8.10 -13.36
CA SER A 94 -14.29 -7.16 -12.27
C SER A 94 -14.61 -7.87 -10.95
N ALA A 95 -14.02 -9.06 -10.72
CA ALA A 95 -14.24 -9.86 -9.54
C ALA A 95 -13.43 -9.32 -8.35
N LEU A 96 -13.88 -8.18 -7.80
CA LEU A 96 -13.24 -7.53 -6.66
C LEU A 96 -13.57 -8.25 -5.34
N ILE A 97 -12.61 -8.24 -4.42
CA ILE A 97 -12.81 -8.69 -3.04
C ILE A 97 -13.60 -7.59 -2.31
N SER A 98 -14.82 -7.91 -1.86
CA SER A 98 -15.63 -6.93 -1.12
C SER A 98 -14.94 -6.51 0.18
N GLU A 99 -15.14 -5.26 0.58
CA GLU A 99 -14.63 -4.75 1.86
C GLU A 99 -15.21 -5.54 3.05
N GLN A 100 -16.49 -5.96 2.93
CA GLN A 100 -17.12 -6.82 3.93
C GLN A 100 -16.35 -8.14 4.11
N ARG A 101 -15.83 -8.74 3.03
CA ARG A 101 -15.02 -9.96 3.14
C ARG A 101 -13.75 -9.74 3.96
N ILE A 102 -13.12 -8.57 3.84
CA ILE A 102 -11.95 -8.19 4.64
C ILE A 102 -12.35 -8.03 6.11
N VAL A 103 -13.45 -7.32 6.37
CA VAL A 103 -14.02 -7.14 7.72
C VAL A 103 -14.28 -8.49 8.39
N ASP A 104 -14.94 -9.41 7.68
CA ASP A 104 -15.30 -10.72 8.23
C ASP A 104 -14.05 -11.52 8.61
N VAL A 105 -13.08 -11.63 7.69
CA VAL A 105 -11.84 -12.39 7.92
C VAL A 105 -11.01 -11.77 9.04
N TRP A 106 -10.86 -10.44 9.06
CA TRP A 106 -10.08 -9.75 10.09
C TRP A 106 -10.73 -9.87 11.46
N ASN A 107 -12.03 -9.58 11.56
CA ASN A 107 -12.74 -9.63 12.83
C ASN A 107 -12.83 -11.04 13.38
N GLU A 108 -12.97 -12.05 12.51
CA GLU A 108 -12.88 -13.45 12.95
C GLU A 108 -11.49 -13.77 13.51
N TYR A 109 -10.40 -13.37 12.82
CA TYR A 109 -9.04 -13.53 13.33
C TYR A 109 -8.85 -12.86 14.70
N ILE A 110 -9.26 -11.60 14.86
CA ILE A 110 -9.14 -10.86 16.12
C ILE A 110 -9.89 -11.58 17.25
N ARG A 111 -11.10 -12.08 16.99
CA ARG A 111 -11.86 -12.85 18.00
C ARG A 111 -11.18 -14.18 18.35
N GLN A 112 -10.63 -14.89 17.36
CA GLN A 112 -9.94 -16.16 17.59
C GLN A 112 -8.71 -16.02 18.49
N ILE A 113 -8.00 -14.90 18.40
CA ILE A 113 -6.85 -14.61 19.27
C ILE A 113 -7.24 -13.91 20.59
N ALA A 114 -8.53 -13.77 20.89
CA ALA A 114 -9.05 -12.97 22.00
C ALA A 114 -8.47 -11.54 22.02
N GLY A 115 -8.34 -10.95 20.84
CA GLY A 115 -7.87 -9.59 20.66
C GLY A 115 -8.88 -8.55 21.16
N PRO A 116 -8.43 -7.31 21.39
CA PRO A 116 -9.27 -6.25 21.94
C PRO A 116 -10.34 -5.79 20.95
N ASP A 117 -11.50 -5.35 21.45
CA ASP A 117 -12.60 -4.85 20.63
C ASP A 117 -12.19 -3.65 19.76
N GLU A 118 -11.24 -2.84 20.21
CA GLU A 118 -10.73 -1.71 19.43
C GLU A 118 -9.98 -2.15 18.15
N ALA A 119 -9.55 -3.42 18.06
CA ALA A 119 -8.95 -3.99 16.86
C ALA A 119 -10.00 -4.52 15.86
N LEU A 120 -11.28 -4.59 16.24
CA LEU A 120 -12.36 -4.89 15.31
C LEU A 120 -12.59 -3.71 14.36
N VAL A 121 -13.01 -4.02 13.15
CA VAL A 121 -13.21 -3.05 12.07
C VAL A 121 -14.59 -3.14 11.45
N ASN A 122 -15.02 -2.09 10.78
CA ASN A 122 -16.21 -2.07 9.92
C ASN A 122 -15.86 -1.65 8.48
N THR A 123 -16.81 -1.77 7.56
CA THR A 123 -16.60 -1.46 6.13
C THR A 123 -16.23 0.00 5.90
N ALA A 124 -16.83 0.95 6.62
CA ALA A 124 -16.49 2.37 6.48
C ALA A 124 -15.04 2.66 6.89
N GLU A 125 -14.52 1.98 7.91
CA GLU A 125 -13.11 2.09 8.33
C GLU A 125 -12.16 1.49 7.28
N ILE A 126 -12.52 0.34 6.69
CA ILE A 126 -11.76 -0.26 5.58
C ILE A 126 -11.74 0.67 4.38
N HIS A 127 -12.90 1.19 3.96
CA HIS A 127 -13.00 2.12 2.84
C HIS A 127 -12.15 3.37 3.06
N ASN A 128 -12.24 3.96 4.26
CA ASN A 128 -11.48 5.15 4.62
C ASN A 128 -9.97 4.90 4.62
N LEU A 129 -9.54 3.74 5.10
CA LEU A 129 -8.14 3.33 5.08
C LEU A 129 -7.63 3.22 3.64
N ARG A 130 -8.37 2.52 2.77
CA ARG A 130 -8.07 2.39 1.34
C ARG A 130 -7.98 3.73 0.63
N ASP A 131 -8.99 4.59 0.81
CA ASP A 131 -9.02 5.95 0.25
C ASP A 131 -7.79 6.75 0.67
N SER A 132 -7.44 6.70 1.96
CA SER A 132 -6.24 7.35 2.50
C SER A 132 -4.97 6.85 1.84
N GLU A 133 -4.79 5.53 1.77
CA GLU A 133 -3.56 4.95 1.24
C GLU A 133 -3.41 5.18 -0.26
N PHE A 134 -4.50 5.05 -1.03
CA PHE A 134 -4.51 5.34 -2.46
C PHE A 134 -4.19 6.81 -2.73
N THR A 135 -4.88 7.73 -2.04
CA THR A 135 -4.67 9.18 -2.18
C THR A 135 -3.23 9.57 -1.89
N LEU A 136 -2.66 9.02 -0.80
CA LEU A 136 -1.27 9.28 -0.44
C LEU A 136 -0.30 8.62 -1.42
N ALA A 137 -0.57 7.40 -1.87
CA ALA A 137 0.25 6.70 -2.87
C ALA A 137 0.35 7.52 -4.15
N GLN A 138 -0.77 7.98 -4.71
CA GLN A 138 -0.78 8.86 -5.89
C GLN A 138 0.02 10.15 -5.66
N LYS A 139 -0.21 10.83 -4.53
CA LYS A 139 0.47 12.08 -4.20
C LYS A 139 1.98 11.90 -4.05
N PHE A 140 2.44 10.82 -3.42
CA PHE A 140 3.86 10.55 -3.26
C PHE A 140 4.51 10.08 -4.56
N TRP A 141 3.82 9.22 -5.31
CA TRP A 141 4.28 8.73 -6.60
C TRP A 141 4.54 9.87 -7.58
N THR A 142 3.58 10.79 -7.73
CA THR A 142 3.69 11.98 -8.60
C THR A 142 4.78 12.96 -8.17
N ARG A 143 5.18 12.94 -6.89
CA ARG A 143 6.30 13.73 -6.35
C ARG A 143 7.66 13.02 -6.43
N GLY A 144 7.73 11.89 -7.12
CA GLY A 144 8.96 11.11 -7.30
C GLY A 144 9.32 10.21 -6.11
N SER A 145 8.49 10.14 -5.07
CA SER A 145 8.63 9.15 -3.99
C SER A 145 8.07 7.80 -4.44
N GLN A 146 8.75 7.18 -5.39
CA GLN A 146 8.40 5.89 -6.00
C GLN A 146 9.04 4.76 -5.19
N GLN A 147 8.24 4.10 -4.36
CA GLN A 147 8.65 2.96 -3.53
C GLN A 147 7.50 1.95 -3.47
N ILE A 148 7.77 0.75 -2.95
CA ILE A 148 6.79 -0.34 -2.93
C ILE A 148 5.46 0.05 -2.25
N TRP A 149 5.52 0.88 -1.22
CA TRP A 149 4.35 1.36 -0.47
C TRP A 149 3.56 2.47 -1.17
N THR A 150 4.11 3.08 -2.22
CA THR A 150 3.46 4.19 -2.94
C THR A 150 3.03 3.80 -4.34
N VAL A 151 3.08 2.52 -4.71
CA VAL A 151 2.58 2.01 -6.00
C VAL A 151 1.06 2.23 -6.08
N PRO A 152 0.56 3.14 -6.93
CA PRO A 152 -0.88 3.40 -7.02
C PRO A 152 -1.64 2.37 -7.87
N SER A 153 -0.97 1.66 -8.80
CA SER A 153 -1.67 0.79 -9.74
C SER A 153 -2.14 -0.54 -9.13
N VAL A 154 -1.84 -0.81 -7.86
CA VAL A 154 -2.35 -1.99 -7.15
C VAL A 154 -3.79 -1.83 -6.66
N TYR A 155 -4.33 -0.62 -6.67
CA TYR A 155 -5.68 -0.34 -6.18
C TYR A 155 -6.72 -0.56 -7.28
N ALA A 156 -7.88 -1.09 -6.89
CA ALA A 156 -9.07 -1.01 -7.72
C ALA A 156 -9.60 0.43 -7.72
N VAL A 157 -9.73 1.03 -8.89
CA VAL A 157 -10.18 2.42 -9.07
C VAL A 157 -11.38 2.41 -10.00
N GLY A 158 -12.46 3.09 -9.60
CA GLY A 158 -13.66 3.27 -10.42
C GLY A 158 -13.46 4.34 -11.48
N ASP A 159 -14.46 4.49 -12.37
CA ASP A 159 -14.43 5.46 -13.47
C ASP A 159 -14.33 6.92 -13.00
N ASP A 160 -14.71 7.21 -11.75
CA ASP A 160 -14.59 8.53 -11.12
C ASP A 160 -13.19 8.83 -10.56
N GLY A 161 -12.24 7.90 -10.73
CA GLY A 161 -10.87 8.01 -10.25
C GLY A 161 -10.72 7.80 -8.74
N LYS A 162 -11.76 7.33 -8.05
CA LYS A 162 -11.72 6.97 -6.62
C LYS A 162 -11.58 5.46 -6.44
N VAL A 163 -11.23 5.03 -5.23
CA VAL A 163 -11.20 3.61 -4.89
C VAL A 163 -12.57 2.97 -5.14
N ALA A 164 -12.57 1.82 -5.82
CA ALA A 164 -13.80 1.11 -6.18
C ALA A 164 -14.46 0.46 -4.95
N GLU A 165 -15.73 0.03 -5.10
CA GLU A 165 -16.46 -0.78 -4.11
C GLU A 165 -15.95 -2.23 -4.03
N GLY A 166 -14.71 -2.39 -3.60
CA GLY A 166 -14.00 -3.67 -3.51
C GLY A 166 -12.53 -3.51 -3.87
N CYS A 167 -11.74 -4.50 -3.50
CA CYS A 167 -10.28 -4.49 -3.61
C CYS A 167 -9.78 -5.48 -4.67
N ARG A 168 -8.63 -5.17 -5.25
CA ARG A 168 -7.77 -6.21 -5.85
C ARG A 168 -7.18 -7.11 -4.75
N ALA A 169 -6.63 -8.27 -5.11
CA ALA A 169 -6.10 -9.21 -4.13
C ALA A 169 -4.90 -8.64 -3.34
N MET A 170 -4.01 -7.94 -4.02
CA MET A 170 -2.83 -7.32 -3.43
C MET A 170 -3.19 -6.10 -2.58
N GLU A 171 -4.19 -5.34 -3.02
CA GLU A 171 -4.79 -4.28 -2.21
C GLU A 171 -5.36 -4.84 -0.90
N ALA A 172 -6.11 -5.95 -0.96
CA ALA A 172 -6.65 -6.59 0.25
C ALA A 172 -5.53 -7.08 1.20
N ILE A 173 -4.45 -7.67 0.67
CA ILE A 173 -3.28 -8.08 1.48
C ILE A 173 -2.65 -6.86 2.16
N ARG A 174 -2.53 -5.74 1.43
CA ARG A 174 -2.01 -4.49 1.97
C ARG A 174 -2.89 -3.93 3.09
N VAL A 175 -4.21 -3.90 2.88
CA VAL A 175 -5.16 -3.47 3.92
C VAL A 175 -4.98 -4.30 5.18
N ILE A 176 -4.88 -5.63 5.07
CA ILE A 176 -4.65 -6.52 6.22
C ILE A 176 -3.31 -6.19 6.92
N TYR A 177 -2.27 -5.90 6.15
CA TYR A 177 -0.98 -5.46 6.70
C TYR A 177 -1.09 -4.15 7.47
N ASP A 178 -1.85 -3.18 6.98
CA ASP A 178 -2.05 -1.89 7.64
C ASP A 178 -2.99 -1.97 8.84
N LEU A 179 -3.93 -2.91 8.87
CA LEU A 179 -4.71 -3.22 10.08
C LEU A 179 -3.85 -3.75 11.23
N TYR A 180 -2.79 -4.49 10.92
CA TYR A 180 -1.79 -4.87 11.91
C TYR A 180 -1.04 -3.65 12.50
N ARG A 181 -1.01 -2.53 11.77
CA ARG A 181 -0.45 -1.25 12.23
C ARG A 181 -1.54 -0.37 12.85
N PHE A 182 -1.85 -0.64 14.12
CA PHE A 182 -2.97 -0.06 14.87
C PHE A 182 -3.16 1.48 14.75
N GLN A 183 -2.09 2.26 14.56
CA GLN A 183 -2.17 3.71 14.35
C GLN A 183 -2.95 4.11 13.08
N ASN A 184 -2.81 3.33 11.99
CA ASN A 184 -3.51 3.60 10.73
C ASN A 184 -5.02 3.36 10.89
N LEU A 185 -5.39 2.29 11.60
CA LEU A 185 -6.78 2.00 11.96
C LEU A 185 -7.40 3.12 12.81
N GLN A 186 -6.69 3.59 13.84
CA GLN A 186 -7.17 4.72 14.67
C GLN A 186 -7.42 5.97 13.82
N GLY A 187 -6.50 6.32 12.93
CA GLY A 187 -6.66 7.45 12.02
C GLY A 187 -7.87 7.32 11.09
N ALA A 188 -8.12 6.11 10.57
CA ALA A 188 -9.29 5.82 9.74
C ALA A 188 -10.60 5.97 10.55
N ARG A 189 -10.64 5.39 11.74
CA ARG A 189 -11.78 5.49 12.67
C ARG A 189 -12.13 6.94 13.01
N ASP A 190 -11.14 7.78 13.30
CA ASP A 190 -11.37 9.19 13.61
C ASP A 190 -11.87 9.99 12.40
N ARG A 191 -11.48 9.61 11.18
CA ARG A 191 -12.02 10.19 9.94
C ARG A 191 -13.46 9.74 9.69
N VAL A 192 -13.76 8.46 9.88
CA VAL A 192 -15.14 7.92 9.78
C VAL A 192 -16.07 8.62 10.77
N LYS A 193 -15.66 8.80 12.03
CA LYS A 193 -16.46 9.55 13.04
C LYS A 193 -16.78 10.99 12.63
N ARG A 194 -15.90 11.61 11.85
CA ARG A 194 -16.09 12.98 11.33
C ARG A 194 -16.82 13.02 9.98
N GLY A 195 -17.10 11.86 9.38
CA GLY A 195 -17.72 11.76 8.07
C GLY A 195 -16.85 12.32 6.94
N VAL A 196 -15.51 12.16 7.02
CA VAL A 196 -14.57 12.71 6.03
C VAL A 196 -13.69 11.64 5.39
N LEU A 197 -13.42 11.78 4.09
CA LEU A 197 -12.41 11.01 3.37
C LEU A 197 -11.11 11.81 3.20
N VAL A 198 -9.97 11.13 3.06
CA VAL A 198 -8.67 11.81 2.86
C VAL A 198 -8.61 12.43 1.47
N SER A 199 -9.16 11.76 0.46
CA SER A 199 -9.27 12.30 -0.90
C SER A 199 -10.00 13.66 -0.93
N GLU A 200 -11.06 13.81 -0.15
CA GLU A 200 -11.81 15.07 0.00
C GLU A 200 -10.98 16.14 0.71
N MET A 201 -10.31 15.77 1.80
CA MET A 201 -9.44 16.71 2.53
C MET A 201 -8.29 17.24 1.65
N VAL A 202 -7.68 16.39 0.82
CA VAL A 202 -6.56 16.78 -0.05
C VAL A 202 -7.04 17.71 -1.17
N LYS A 203 -8.21 17.46 -1.77
CA LYS A 203 -8.82 18.37 -2.79
C LYS A 203 -9.10 19.75 -2.20
N ASN A 204 -9.65 19.83 -1.00
CA ASN A 204 -9.94 21.11 -0.34
C ASN A 204 -8.68 21.95 -0.05
N VAL A 205 -7.52 21.30 0.18
CA VAL A 205 -6.23 22.00 0.36
C VAL A 205 -5.67 22.49 -0.98
N SER A 206 -5.82 21.73 -2.08
CA SER A 206 -5.38 22.20 -3.40
C SER A 206 -6.16 23.42 -3.87
N ASP A 207 -7.45 23.48 -3.55
CA ASP A 207 -8.34 24.56 -4.00
C ASP A 207 -8.21 25.84 -3.15
N SER A 208 -7.71 25.72 -1.92
CA SER A 208 -7.47 26.85 -1.01
C SER A 208 -6.06 27.45 -1.10
N THR A 209 -5.15 26.87 -1.89
CA THR A 209 -3.80 27.42 -2.09
C THR A 209 -3.81 28.43 -3.24
N PRO A 210 -3.56 29.75 -3.02
CA PRO A 210 -3.48 30.71 -4.10
C PRO A 210 -2.37 30.31 -5.06
N ARG A 211 -2.67 30.20 -6.36
CA ARG A 211 -1.65 30.08 -7.40
C ARG A 211 -0.76 31.32 -7.32
N ARG A 212 0.43 31.19 -6.72
CA ARG A 212 1.45 32.24 -6.85
C ARG A 212 1.79 32.33 -8.32
N GLY A 213 1.40 33.44 -8.92
CA GLY A 213 1.68 33.78 -10.31
C GLY A 213 3.18 33.78 -10.57
N VAL A 214 3.48 33.49 -11.83
CA VAL A 214 4.77 33.53 -12.52
C VAL A 214 5.55 34.81 -12.19
#